data_AF-A0A5B7C6K4-F1
#
_entry.id   AF-A0A5B7C6K4-F1
#
_cell.length_a   1.000
_cell.length_b   1.000
_cell.length_c   1.000
_cell.angle_alpha   90.00
_cell.angle_beta   90.00
_cell.angle_gamma   90.00
#
_symmetry.space_group_name_H-M   'P 1'
#
loop_
_entity.id
_entity.type
_entity.pdbx_description
1 polymer ?
#
loop_
_entity_poly.entity_id
_entity_poly.type
_entity_poly.pdbx_seq_one_letter_code
_entity_poly.pdbx_strand_id
1 'polypeptide(L)'
;MQRELQWFMEVENIVQPSYKKSLNEDGKTPRDLFTDQHMHLVKEGEKWMKGTAKSCTIVAALIATVMFAMTSEVPGDYDRLGNPLLWHHFSFIAFIISGTLSFLSSCTSILVFLGILT
;
A
#
# COMPACT_ATOMS: atom_id res chain seq x y z
N MET A 1 17.06 5.02 7.06
CA MET A 1 17.11 5.26 5.59
C MET A 1 16.51 6.61 5.22
N GLN A 2 15.20 6.84 5.39
CA GLN A 2 14.54 8.06 4.90
C GLN A 2 15.12 9.38 5.45
N ARG A 3 15.35 9.45 6.76
CA ARG A 3 16.00 10.62 7.40
C ARG A 3 17.45 10.83 6.95
N GLU A 4 18.22 9.75 6.83
CA GLU A 4 19.62 9.80 6.36
C GLU A 4 19.68 10.31 4.91
N LEU A 5 18.74 9.88 4.07
CA LEU A 5 18.63 10.37 2.69
C LEU A 5 18.26 11.85 2.63
N GLN A 6 17.35 12.32 3.49
CA GLN A 6 17.01 13.74 3.59
C GLN A 6 18.22 14.58 4.01
N TRP A 7 18.96 14.14 5.01
CA TRP A 7 20.20 14.79 5.42
C TRP A 7 21.24 14.80 4.30
N PHE A 8 21.41 13.68 3.60
CA PHE A 8 22.31 13.60 2.45
C PHE A 8 21.93 14.60 1.36
N MET A 9 20.65 14.72 1.03
CA MET A 9 20.15 15.70 0.06
C MET A 9 20.38 17.14 0.50
N GLU A 10 20.17 17.46 1.78
CA GLU A 10 20.40 18.81 2.30
C GLU A 10 21.88 19.18 2.22
N VAL A 11 22.77 18.29 2.66
CA VAL A 11 24.22 18.48 2.56
C VAL A 11 24.64 18.60 1.10
N GLU A 12 24.11 17.76 0.21
CA GLU A 12 24.38 17.83 -1.22
C GLU A 12 23.90 19.17 -1.82
N ASN A 13 22.80 19.76 -1.35
CA ASN A 13 22.32 21.03 -1.85
C ASN A 13 23.23 22.21 -1.44
N ILE A 14 23.84 22.14 -0.26
CA ILE A 14 24.72 23.18 0.28
C ILE A 14 26.13 23.11 -0.34
N VAL A 15 26.60 21.92 -0.70
CA VAL A 15 27.97 21.70 -1.18
C VAL A 15 28.20 22.21 -2.61
N GLN A 16 29.40 22.72 -2.90
CA GLN A 16 29.75 23.16 -4.26
C GLN A 16 29.64 22.00 -5.27
N PRO A 17 29.19 22.24 -6.52
CA PRO A 17 28.99 21.20 -7.52
C PRO A 17 30.22 20.31 -7.81
N SER A 18 31.43 20.84 -7.61
CA SER A 18 32.69 20.10 -7.75
C SER A 18 32.80 18.93 -6.78
N TYR A 19 32.41 19.12 -5.51
CA TYR A 19 32.46 18.07 -4.49
C TYR A 19 31.41 16.97 -4.69
N LYS A 20 30.35 17.22 -5.47
CA LYS A 20 29.38 16.17 -5.82
C LYS A 20 29.98 15.09 -6.72
N LYS A 21 31.00 15.47 -7.51
CA LYS A 21 31.68 14.61 -8.47
C LYS A 21 33.08 14.21 -8.02
N SER A 22 33.55 14.72 -6.89
CA SER A 22 34.87 14.36 -6.37
C SER A 22 34.87 12.89 -5.97
N LEU A 23 35.89 12.17 -6.41
CA LEU A 23 36.07 10.77 -6.07
C LEU A 23 36.87 10.66 -4.77
N ASN A 24 36.53 9.67 -3.96
CA ASN A 24 37.38 9.26 -2.84
C ASN A 24 38.59 8.44 -3.33
N GLU A 25 39.43 7.98 -2.42
CA GLU A 25 40.60 7.13 -2.73
C GLU A 25 40.22 5.81 -3.44
N ASP A 26 39.00 5.32 -3.22
CA ASP A 26 38.44 4.13 -3.88
C ASP A 26 37.78 4.43 -5.24
N GLY A 27 37.85 5.68 -5.72
CA GLY A 27 37.25 6.07 -7.00
C GLY A 27 35.72 6.20 -6.97
N LYS A 28 35.10 6.34 -5.79
CA LYS A 28 33.64 6.44 -5.61
C LYS A 28 33.19 7.88 -5.38
N THR A 29 32.03 8.24 -5.93
CA THR A 29 31.38 9.52 -5.62
C THR A 29 30.72 9.47 -4.23
N PRO A 30 30.37 10.62 -3.62
CA PRO A 30 29.63 10.64 -2.35
C PRO A 30 28.29 9.89 -2.43
N ARG A 31 27.62 9.90 -3.59
CA ARG A 31 26.37 9.16 -3.83
C ARG A 31 26.58 7.65 -3.86
N ASP A 32 27.66 7.20 -4.50
CA ASP A 32 28.00 5.77 -4.55
C ASP A 32 28.34 5.26 -3.15
N LEU A 33 29.16 6.01 -2.41
CA LEU A 33 29.53 5.67 -1.04
C LEU A 33 28.30 5.61 -0.11
N PHE A 34 27.40 6.59 -0.22
CA PHE A 34 26.16 6.59 0.55
C PHE A 34 25.30 5.36 0.23
N THR A 35 25.16 5.03 -1.05
CA THR A 35 24.37 3.88 -1.51
C THR A 35 24.97 2.57 -0.99
N ASP A 36 26.29 2.40 -1.06
CA ASP A 36 26.99 1.21 -0.57
C ASP A 36 26.81 1.01 0.94
N GLN A 37 27.01 2.07 1.73
CA GLN A 37 26.86 2.02 3.18
C GLN A 37 25.43 1.70 3.62
N HIS A 38 24.44 2.21 2.87
CA HIS A 38 23.02 2.05 3.18
C HIS A 38 22.37 0.89 2.43
N MET A 39 23.10 0.13 1.61
CA MET A 39 22.56 -1.00 0.83
C MET A 39 21.90 -2.05 1.73
N HIS A 40 22.43 -2.30 2.92
CA HIS A 40 21.83 -3.25 3.86
C HIS A 40 20.44 -2.79 4.32
N LEU A 41 20.27 -1.50 4.62
CA LEU A 41 18.99 -0.91 5.03
C LEU A 41 17.96 -0.94 3.91
N VAL A 42 18.40 -0.78 2.65
CA VAL A 42 17.51 -0.91 1.49
C VAL A 42 17.00 -2.35 1.37
N LYS A 43 17.87 -3.35 1.51
CA LYS A 43 17.49 -4.77 1.47
C LYS A 43 16.57 -5.15 2.64
N GLU A 44 16.85 -4.67 3.85
CA GLU A 44 15.98 -4.89 5.00
C GLU A 44 14.63 -4.19 4.84
N GLY A 45 14.63 -2.97 4.32
CA GLY A 45 13.41 -2.22 4.00
C GLY A 45 12.56 -2.93 2.96
N GLU A 46 13.17 -3.45 1.90
CA GLU A 46 12.47 -4.26 0.88
C GLU A 46 11.86 -5.52 1.51
N LYS A 47 12.64 -6.26 2.31
CA LYS A 47 12.16 -7.47 2.99
C LYS A 47 11.01 -7.17 3.95
N TRP A 48 11.12 -6.10 4.73
CA TRP A 48 10.08 -5.64 5.64
C TRP A 48 8.81 -5.25 4.88
N MET A 49 8.95 -4.47 3.80
CA MET A 49 7.83 -4.00 3.00
C MET A 49 7.10 -5.17 2.31
N LYS A 50 7.84 -6.14 1.76
CA LYS A 50 7.25 -7.38 1.20
C LYS A 50 6.55 -8.23 2.26
N GLY A 51 7.13 -8.36 3.46
CA GLY A 51 6.52 -9.08 4.57
C GLY A 51 5.20 -8.45 5.04
N THR A 52 5.18 -7.13 5.15
CA THR A 52 3.98 -6.36 5.50
C THR A 52 2.93 -6.44 4.40
N ALA A 53 3.31 -6.24 3.14
CA ALA A 53 2.41 -6.34 1.99
C ALA A 53 1.74 -7.72 1.94
N LYS A 54 2.49 -8.82 2.11
CA LYS A 54 1.92 -10.17 2.17
C LYS A 54 0.88 -10.32 3.27
N SER A 55 1.20 -9.85 4.48
CA SER A 55 0.30 -9.95 5.63
C SER A 55 -0.97 -9.12 5.42
N CYS A 56 -0.85 -7.91 4.90
CA CYS A 56 -1.98 -7.04 4.60
C CYS A 56 -2.83 -7.55 3.42
N THR A 57 -2.24 -8.15 2.40
CA THR A 57 -2.99 -8.81 1.31
C THR A 57 -3.87 -9.94 1.84
N ILE A 58 -3.39 -10.74 2.79
CA ILE A 58 -4.20 -11.80 3.42
C ILE A 58 -5.41 -11.19 4.14
N VAL A 59 -5.18 -10.13 4.94
CA VAL A 59 -6.27 -9.45 5.66
C VAL A 59 -7.28 -8.82 4.69
N ALA A 60 -6.81 -8.15 3.64
CA ALA A 60 -7.68 -7.57 2.61
C ALA A 60 -8.46 -8.65 1.84
N ALA A 61 -7.82 -9.77 1.49
CA ALA A 61 -8.51 -10.90 0.87
C ALA A 61 -9.63 -11.44 1.77
N LEU A 62 -9.38 -11.59 3.08
CA LEU A 62 -10.41 -12.01 4.04
C LEU A 62 -11.59 -11.04 4.08
N ILE A 63 -11.34 -9.73 4.15
CA ILE A 63 -12.40 -8.71 4.13
C ILE A 63 -13.20 -8.79 2.81
N ALA A 64 -12.51 -8.91 1.68
CA ALA A 64 -13.14 -9.01 0.37
C ALA A 64 -14.04 -10.27 0.28
N THR A 65 -13.56 -11.42 0.77
CA THR A 65 -14.35 -12.67 0.80
C THR A 65 -15.59 -12.54 1.69
N VAL A 66 -15.45 -11.98 2.89
CA VAL A 66 -16.59 -11.79 3.81
C VAL A 66 -17.62 -10.84 3.21
N MET A 67 -17.20 -9.71 2.66
CA MET A 67 -18.12 -8.76 2.02
C MET A 67 -18.77 -9.35 0.77
N PHE A 68 -18.02 -10.08 -0.06
CA PHE A 68 -18.57 -10.78 -1.23
C PHE A 68 -19.66 -11.77 -0.86
N ALA A 69 -19.44 -12.59 0.19
CA ALA A 69 -20.43 -13.51 0.71
C ALA A 69 -21.70 -12.78 1.19
N MET A 70 -21.54 -11.72 1.99
CA MET A 70 -22.67 -10.91 2.49
C MET A 70 -23.47 -10.22 1.37
N THR A 71 -22.82 -9.80 0.29
CA THR A 71 -23.51 -9.20 -0.86
C THR A 71 -24.18 -10.23 -1.78
N SER A 72 -23.70 -11.47 -1.77
CA SER A 72 -24.29 -12.57 -2.56
C SER A 72 -25.51 -13.15 -1.85
N GLU A 73 -25.49 -13.16 -0.52
CA GLU A 73 -26.60 -13.56 0.35
C GLU A 73 -27.22 -12.33 1.00
N VAL A 74 -27.85 -11.46 0.20
CA VAL A 74 -28.53 -10.27 0.75
C VAL A 74 -29.64 -10.72 1.70
N PRO A 75 -29.59 -10.35 2.99
CA PRO A 75 -30.66 -10.70 3.92
C PRO A 75 -31.90 -9.87 3.58
N GLY A 76 -32.94 -10.54 3.08
CA GLY A 76 -34.22 -9.93 2.76
C GLY A 76 -35.03 -10.78 1.79
N ASP A 77 -36.36 -10.69 1.92
CA ASP A 77 -37.25 -11.23 0.90
C ASP A 77 -37.29 -10.27 -0.31
N TYR A 78 -37.49 -10.82 -1.49
CA TYR A 78 -37.64 -10.03 -2.71
C TYR A 78 -39.12 -9.93 -3.03
N ASP A 79 -39.60 -8.72 -3.33
CA ASP A 79 -40.96 -8.57 -3.84
C ASP A 79 -41.11 -9.34 -5.17
N ARG A 80 -42.35 -9.62 -5.60
CA ARG A 80 -42.66 -10.28 -6.87
C ARG A 80 -42.06 -9.60 -8.10
N LEU A 81 -41.67 -8.32 -7.96
CA LEU A 81 -40.96 -7.53 -8.98
C LEU A 81 -39.41 -7.64 -8.92
N GLY A 82 -38.84 -8.36 -7.95
CA GLY A 82 -37.39 -8.54 -7.77
C GLY A 82 -36.71 -7.46 -6.92
N ASN A 83 -37.46 -6.60 -6.24
CA ASN A 83 -36.92 -5.55 -5.38
C ASN A 83 -36.77 -6.03 -3.93
N PRO A 84 -35.60 -5.87 -3.28
CA PRO A 84 -35.46 -6.08 -1.84
C PRO A 84 -36.52 -5.38 -0.99
N LEU A 85 -37.27 -6.12 -0.17
CA LEU A 85 -38.33 -5.55 0.67
C LEU A 85 -37.83 -4.42 1.60
N LEU A 86 -36.56 -4.48 1.99
CA LEU A 86 -35.91 -3.56 2.94
C LEU A 86 -35.37 -2.26 2.30
N TRP A 87 -35.53 -2.04 0.98
CA TRP A 87 -35.04 -0.84 0.30
C TRP A 87 -35.50 0.48 0.93
N HIS A 88 -36.67 0.50 1.57
CA HIS A 88 -37.20 1.73 2.14
C HIS A 88 -36.55 2.12 3.48
N HIS A 89 -35.74 1.25 4.08
CA HIS A 89 -35.03 1.53 5.32
C HIS A 89 -33.66 2.14 5.06
N PHE A 90 -33.42 3.33 5.60
CA PHE A 90 -32.14 4.04 5.48
C PHE A 90 -30.94 3.19 5.93
N SER A 91 -31.11 2.39 7.00
CA SER A 91 -30.07 1.49 7.51
C SER A 91 -29.65 0.42 6.50
N PHE A 92 -30.59 -0.09 5.68
CA PHE A 92 -30.31 -1.08 4.66
C PHE A 92 -29.53 -0.48 3.48
N ILE A 93 -29.92 0.71 3.02
CA ILE A 93 -29.18 1.44 1.98
C ILE A 93 -27.76 1.78 2.45
N ALA A 94 -27.61 2.29 3.68
CA ALA A 94 -26.30 2.59 4.25
C ALA A 94 -25.40 1.34 4.36
N PHE A 95 -25.98 0.18 4.70
CA PHE A 95 -25.27 -1.09 4.73
C PHE A 95 -24.77 -1.51 3.34
N ILE A 96 -25.61 -1.47 2.31
CA ILE A 96 -25.22 -1.84 0.94
C ILE A 96 -24.13 -0.92 0.40
N ILE A 97 -24.24 0.39 0.60
CA ILE A 97 -23.22 1.38 0.18
C ILE A 97 -21.91 1.14 0.93
N SER A 98 -21.95 0.95 2.25
CA SER A 98 -20.74 0.70 3.04
C SER A 98 -20.08 -0.62 2.68
N GLY A 99 -20.86 -1.68 2.44
CA GLY A 99 -20.35 -2.99 2.04
C GLY A 99 -19.69 -2.96 0.66
N THR A 100 -20.32 -2.32 -0.32
CA THR A 100 -19.73 -2.15 -1.66
C THR A 100 -18.47 -1.29 -1.64
N LEU A 101 -18.46 -0.20 -0.88
CA LEU A 101 -17.26 0.63 -0.71
C LEU A 101 -16.12 -0.13 -0.02
N SER A 102 -16.44 -0.92 1.01
CA SER A 102 -15.46 -1.76 1.72
C SER A 102 -14.88 -2.84 0.80
N PHE A 103 -15.72 -3.50 -0.01
CA PHE A 103 -15.26 -4.48 -0.99
C PHE A 103 -14.32 -3.88 -2.03
N LEU A 104 -14.71 -2.74 -2.64
CA LEU A 104 -13.89 -2.04 -3.62
C LEU A 104 -12.56 -1.59 -3.00
N SER A 105 -12.60 -0.97 -1.82
CA SER A 105 -11.40 -0.55 -1.10
C SER A 105 -10.47 -1.72 -0.81
N SER A 106 -11.02 -2.87 -0.43
CA SER A 106 -10.23 -4.08 -0.18
C SER A 106 -9.57 -4.61 -1.47
N CYS A 107 -10.30 -4.67 -2.57
CA CYS A 107 -9.76 -5.04 -3.88
C CYS A 107 -8.64 -4.09 -4.33
N THR A 108 -8.84 -2.77 -4.18
CA THR A 108 -7.79 -1.78 -4.47
C THR A 108 -6.56 -2.01 -3.58
N SER A 109 -6.76 -2.27 -2.29
CA SER A 109 -5.66 -2.55 -1.36
C SER A 109 -4.87 -3.80 -1.76
N ILE A 110 -5.54 -4.87 -2.19
CA ILE A 110 -4.90 -6.09 -2.72
C ILE A 110 -4.04 -5.76 -3.93
N LEU A 111 -4.54 -4.97 -4.88
CA LEU A 111 -3.78 -4.60 -6.08
C LEU A 111 -2.53 -3.78 -5.74
N VAL A 112 -2.64 -2.83 -4.80
CA VAL A 112 -1.49 -2.03 -4.33
C VAL A 112 -0.45 -2.91 -3.65
N PHE A 113 -0.87 -3.79 -2.73
CA PHE A 113 0.06 -4.69 -2.05
C PHE A 113 0.66 -5.75 -2.97
N LEU A 114 -0.09 -6.20 -3.97
CA LEU A 114 0.43 -7.08 -5.02
C LEU A 114 1.51 -6.36 -5.82
N GLY A 115 1.29 -5.09 -6.19
CA GLY A 115 2.29 -4.26 -6.86
C GLY A 115 3.56 -4.00 -6.04
N ILE A 116 3.49 -4.09 -4.71
CA ILE A 116 4.67 -4.05 -3.83
C ILE A 116 5.41 -5.39 -3.80
N LEU A 117 4.70 -6.49 -4.04
CA LEU A 117 5.23 -7.85 -3.96
C LEU A 117 5.86 -8.31 -5.27
N THR A 118 5.32 -7.87 -6.41
CA THR A 118 5.81 -8.11 -7.79
C THR A 118 6.93 -7.15 -8.15
#